data_AF-A0AAN6UEF9-F1
#
_entry.id   AF-A0AAN6UEF9-F1
#
_cell.length_a   1.000
_cell.length_b   1.000
_cell.length_c   1.000
_cell.angle_alpha   90.00
_cell.angle_beta   90.00
_cell.angle_gamma   90.00
#
_symmetry.space_group_name_H-M   'P 1'
#
loop_
_entity.id
_entity.type
_entity.pdbx_description
1 polymer ?
#
loop_
_entity_poly.entity_id
_entity_poly.type
_entity_poly.pdbx_seq_one_letter_code
_entity_poly.pdbx_strand_id
1 'polypeptide(L)'
;MGRDTAEHRDGEGEDDVVVHRSEAVDDEEAQLLAGEDYEQFELDDASRPVPTPQQHNPPERARRRPGRRWLAFLYGPDPPKVYTISPFFPSVQELPVKWLRKMLPRQWQRRVLLALFLLAWAASLAVPLVLSKGTATDASGAVLAHVDCVDTLWRRNNECGLDGVDCRPFSNSSFAFRCPADCAGVRVLNPHHVGPQDVNYRPLVIGGGGGSPYRGDSFLCGAAIHAGVISDTSGGCGVVTLTGEYYQYFPSAQHGIASIPFDSHFPLSFTVTGDPAIRCTAPDPRWTISLPLSILFTTLLSLLTTSPALLYFATFLGIFTHVALVSDPPAISTPSSTLLLPTLVSRYAEHLLPSLFIATLIYHTTARRSLSHLAPTAALSKTRFRGWFAERPLEEQVFAWTREAGRAADEYFRFGFLAQGGRALDYGEAGTWFGNGTWSQGAGFY
;
A
#
# COMPACT_ATOMS: atom_id res chain seq x y z
N MET A 1 -60.13 -23.39 -50.57
CA MET A 1 -58.82 -24.07 -50.58
C MET A 1 -57.83 -23.10 -49.94
N GLY A 2 -57.21 -23.48 -48.81
CA GLY A 2 -56.35 -22.63 -47.95
C GLY A 2 -57.18 -21.76 -46.99
N ARG A 3 -57.30 -22.01 -45.67
CA ARG A 3 -56.40 -22.41 -44.57
C ARG A 3 -55.55 -21.24 -44.05
N ASP A 4 -55.80 -20.93 -42.79
CA ASP A 4 -55.39 -19.78 -41.98
C ASP A 4 -53.89 -19.54 -41.90
N THR A 5 -53.50 -18.26 -41.80
CA THR A 5 -52.29 -17.82 -41.11
C THR A 5 -52.63 -16.59 -40.27
N ALA A 6 -52.39 -16.71 -38.97
CA ALA A 6 -52.51 -15.66 -37.98
C ALA A 6 -51.20 -14.87 -37.93
N GLU A 7 -51.28 -13.54 -37.95
CA GLU A 7 -50.15 -12.65 -37.70
C GLU A 7 -50.41 -11.92 -36.38
N HIS A 8 -49.65 -12.32 -35.35
CA HIS A 8 -49.62 -11.72 -34.02
C HIS A 8 -48.56 -10.61 -34.06
N ARG A 9 -48.96 -9.38 -33.69
CA ARG A 9 -48.06 -8.25 -33.47
C ARG A 9 -47.61 -8.29 -32.02
N ASP A 10 -46.35 -8.64 -31.79
CA ASP A 10 -45.63 -8.29 -30.56
C ASP A 10 -44.47 -7.37 -30.95
N GLY A 11 -44.54 -6.13 -30.46
CA GLY A 11 -43.42 -5.21 -30.43
C GLY A 11 -42.83 -5.24 -29.03
N GLU A 12 -41.71 -5.93 -28.87
CA GLU A 12 -40.84 -5.77 -27.71
C GLU A 12 -39.76 -4.74 -28.07
N GLY A 13 -39.75 -3.63 -27.34
CA GLY A 13 -38.65 -2.68 -27.36
C GLY A 13 -37.50 -3.25 -26.55
N GLU A 14 -36.34 -3.37 -27.19
CA GLU A 14 -35.06 -3.55 -26.51
C GLU A 14 -34.74 -2.30 -25.69
N ASP A 15 -34.80 -2.44 -24.36
CA ASP A 15 -34.23 -1.47 -23.43
C ASP A 15 -32.70 -1.59 -23.48
N ASP A 16 -32.06 -0.73 -24.27
CA ASP A 16 -30.62 -0.49 -24.23
C ASP A 16 -30.23 0.12 -22.88
N VAL A 17 -29.76 -0.73 -21.96
CA VAL A 17 -29.08 -0.29 -20.73
C VAL A 17 -27.72 0.27 -21.13
N VAL A 18 -27.65 1.59 -21.27
CA VAL A 18 -26.41 2.35 -21.43
C VAL A 18 -25.61 2.22 -20.13
N VAL A 19 -24.67 1.29 -20.12
CA VAL A 19 -23.65 1.18 -19.07
C VAL A 19 -22.70 2.36 -19.23
N HIS A 20 -22.90 3.41 -18.43
CA HIS A 20 -21.93 4.48 -18.30
C HIS A 20 -20.65 3.91 -17.70
N ARG A 21 -19.62 3.78 -18.55
CA ARG A 21 -18.24 3.52 -18.19
C ARG A 21 -17.75 4.72 -17.38
N SER A 22 -17.82 4.63 -16.05
CA SER A 22 -17.08 5.51 -15.16
C SER A 22 -15.59 5.25 -15.39
N GLU A 23 -14.93 6.10 -16.16
CA GLU A 23 -13.48 6.19 -16.17
C GLU A 23 -13.06 6.54 -14.74
N ALA A 24 -12.35 5.64 -14.08
CA ALA A 24 -11.79 5.90 -12.77
C ALA A 24 -10.56 6.78 -12.97
N VAL A 25 -10.80 8.07 -13.11
CA VAL A 25 -9.80 9.11 -12.87
C VAL A 25 -9.54 9.06 -11.36
N ASP A 26 -8.30 8.89 -10.94
CA ASP A 26 -7.95 9.11 -9.53
C ASP A 26 -8.39 10.55 -9.20
N ASP A 27 -9.25 10.74 -8.19
CA ASP A 27 -9.74 12.08 -7.84
C ASP A 27 -8.57 12.90 -7.27
N GLU A 28 -7.82 13.58 -8.15
CA GLU A 28 -6.71 14.50 -7.83
C GLU A 28 -7.14 15.63 -6.89
N GLU A 29 -8.45 15.77 -6.63
CA GLU A 29 -9.02 16.79 -5.76
C GLU A 29 -9.16 16.38 -4.29
N ALA A 30 -9.15 15.09 -3.96
CA ALA A 30 -9.26 14.61 -2.58
C ALA A 30 -8.61 13.24 -2.44
N GLN A 31 -7.66 13.11 -1.51
CA GLN A 31 -6.94 11.85 -1.30
C GLN A 31 -6.71 11.60 0.19
N LEU A 32 -6.52 10.33 0.54
CA LEU A 32 -5.91 9.91 1.79
C LEU A 32 -4.44 10.34 1.75
N LEU A 33 -4.11 11.44 2.43
CA LEU A 33 -2.71 11.78 2.66
C LEU A 33 -2.22 10.91 3.82
N ALA A 34 -1.40 9.89 3.50
CA ALA A 34 -0.61 9.22 4.53
C ALA A 34 0.16 10.31 5.29
N GLY A 35 0.05 10.32 6.61
CA GLY A 35 0.74 11.29 7.46
C GLY A 35 2.25 11.07 7.39
N GLU A 36 2.88 11.63 6.36
CA GLU A 36 4.33 11.75 6.27
C GLU A 36 4.70 13.20 6.59
N ASP A 37 5.48 13.32 7.67
CA ASP A 37 6.19 14.53 8.03
C ASP A 37 6.98 15.03 6.81
N TYR A 38 6.65 16.24 6.33
CA TYR A 38 7.42 16.90 5.29
C TYR A 38 8.83 17.17 5.81
N GLU A 39 9.80 16.31 5.49
CA GLU A 39 11.20 16.73 5.49
C GLU A 39 11.36 17.76 4.37
N GLN A 40 11.46 19.02 4.82
CA GLN A 40 11.74 20.17 4.01
C GLN A 40 13.10 19.99 3.34
N PHE A 41 13.10 19.65 2.05
CA PHE A 41 14.29 19.72 1.21
C PHE A 41 14.73 21.18 1.06
N GLU A 42 15.59 21.64 1.97
CA GLU A 42 16.38 22.86 1.74
C GLU A 42 17.38 22.58 0.61
N LEU A 43 17.14 23.22 -0.53
CA LEU A 43 18.09 23.32 -1.64
C LEU A 43 19.22 24.27 -1.24
N ASP A 44 20.34 23.74 -0.76
CA ASP A 44 21.54 24.54 -0.51
C ASP A 44 22.24 24.92 -1.82
N ASP A 45 22.04 26.17 -2.20
CA ASP A 45 22.66 26.87 -3.32
C ASP A 45 24.05 27.39 -2.90
N ALA A 46 25.08 26.54 -3.04
CA ALA A 46 26.46 26.95 -2.77
C ALA A 46 27.44 26.41 -3.82
N SER A 47 27.36 26.95 -5.04
CA SER A 47 28.44 26.83 -6.03
C SER A 47 29.08 28.19 -6.32
N ARG A 48 30.18 28.49 -5.61
CA ARG A 48 31.14 29.53 -6.00
C ARG A 48 32.54 28.91 -6.11
N PRO A 49 33.22 28.99 -7.27
CA PRO A 49 34.59 28.53 -7.40
C PRO A 49 35.57 29.57 -6.86
N VAL A 50 36.45 29.15 -5.94
CA VAL A 50 37.60 29.94 -5.46
C VAL A 50 38.84 29.59 -6.31
N PRO A 51 39.66 30.56 -6.74
CA PRO A 51 40.77 30.31 -7.66
C PRO A 51 42.02 29.77 -6.95
N THR A 52 42.69 28.81 -7.58
CA THR A 52 43.93 28.17 -7.10
C THR A 52 45.16 28.89 -7.66
N PRO A 53 46.24 29.14 -6.87
CA PRO A 53 47.51 29.61 -7.40
C PRO A 53 48.33 28.46 -8.01
N GLN A 54 48.92 28.75 -9.17
CA GLN A 54 49.85 27.89 -9.92
C GLN A 54 51.15 27.64 -9.15
N GLN A 55 51.72 26.42 -9.23
CA GLN A 55 53.16 26.26 -9.48
C GLN A 55 53.62 24.82 -9.82
N HIS A 56 54.25 24.73 -11.00
CA HIS A 56 55.44 23.96 -11.40
C HIS A 56 55.41 22.42 -11.51
N ASN A 57 55.52 21.97 -12.78
CA ASN A 57 55.92 20.62 -13.19
C ASN A 57 57.45 20.50 -13.37
N PRO A 58 58.02 19.30 -13.18
CA PRO A 58 59.12 18.80 -14.00
C PRO A 58 58.76 17.49 -14.73
N PRO A 59 59.59 17.01 -15.69
CA PRO A 59 59.09 16.50 -16.95
C PRO A 59 58.97 14.97 -17.06
N GLU A 60 58.04 14.61 -17.95
CA GLU A 60 58.04 13.49 -18.90
C GLU A 60 58.69 12.15 -18.50
N ARG A 61 57.85 11.12 -18.40
CA ARG A 61 57.89 9.94 -19.29
C ARG A 61 56.74 8.98 -18.99
N ALA A 62 55.85 8.84 -19.95
CA ALA A 62 55.19 7.60 -20.39
C ALA A 62 53.80 7.93 -20.92
N ARG A 63 53.72 7.96 -22.25
CA ARG A 63 52.51 8.10 -23.06
C ARG A 63 51.53 6.96 -22.72
N ARG A 64 50.62 7.17 -21.78
CA ARG A 64 49.41 6.33 -21.59
C ARG A 64 48.19 7.21 -21.83
N ARG A 65 47.34 6.77 -22.77
CA ARG A 65 46.16 7.47 -23.27
C ARG A 65 45.25 7.92 -22.10
N PRO A 66 44.89 9.21 -21.98
CA PRO A 66 44.01 9.68 -20.93
C PRO A 66 42.56 9.50 -21.40
N GLY A 67 42.04 8.29 -21.27
CA GLY A 67 40.63 8.03 -21.54
C GLY A 67 40.19 6.86 -20.68
N ARG A 68 39.35 7.14 -19.67
CA ARG A 68 38.58 6.22 -18.79
C ARG A 68 38.79 6.33 -17.27
N ARG A 69 39.53 7.31 -16.73
CA ARG A 69 39.63 7.45 -15.25
C ARG A 69 38.28 7.76 -14.57
N TRP A 70 37.41 8.54 -15.22
CA TRP A 70 36.07 8.85 -14.74
C TRP A 70 35.10 7.65 -14.74
N LEU A 71 35.40 6.63 -15.55
CA LEU A 71 34.61 5.40 -15.63
C LEU A 71 35.16 4.30 -14.70
N ALA A 72 36.23 4.57 -13.95
CA ALA A 72 36.83 3.61 -13.03
C ALA A 72 35.85 3.19 -11.90
N PHE A 73 34.91 4.06 -11.53
CA PHE A 73 33.83 3.72 -10.59
C PHE A 73 32.87 2.63 -11.12
N LEU A 74 32.69 2.54 -12.45
CA LEU A 74 31.88 1.49 -13.07
C LEU A 74 32.62 0.15 -13.15
N TYR A 75 33.94 0.14 -12.95
CA TYR A 75 34.73 -1.09 -12.91
C TYR A 75 34.78 -1.63 -11.49
N GLY A 76 34.19 -2.82 -11.29
CA GLY A 76 34.28 -3.55 -10.03
C GLY A 76 35.71 -3.95 -9.67
N PRO A 77 35.96 -4.37 -8.42
CA PRO A 77 37.29 -4.78 -7.97
C PRO A 77 37.83 -5.96 -8.80
N ASP A 78 39.08 -5.87 -9.25
CA ASP A 78 39.82 -6.94 -9.93
C ASP A 78 40.84 -7.57 -8.96
N PRO A 79 40.78 -8.89 -8.68
CA PRO A 79 39.84 -9.87 -9.23
C PRO A 79 38.42 -9.73 -8.64
N PRO A 80 37.37 -10.13 -9.38
CA PRO A 80 35.99 -10.07 -8.91
C PRO A 80 35.81 -10.89 -7.63
N LYS A 81 35.45 -10.20 -6.53
CA LYS A 81 35.16 -10.85 -5.25
C LYS A 81 33.70 -11.27 -5.22
N VAL A 82 33.45 -12.57 -5.31
CA VAL A 82 32.11 -13.13 -5.11
C VAL A 82 31.83 -13.17 -3.62
N TYR A 83 30.86 -12.39 -3.15
CA TYR A 83 30.40 -12.47 -1.76
C TYR A 83 29.59 -13.75 -1.58
N THR A 84 30.13 -14.68 -0.80
CA THR A 84 29.44 -15.90 -0.40
C THR A 84 28.98 -15.76 1.04
N ILE A 85 27.70 -16.05 1.30
CA ILE A 85 27.18 -16.10 2.66
C ILE A 85 27.65 -17.43 3.27
N SER A 86 28.44 -17.39 4.33
CA SER A 86 28.82 -18.58 5.10
C SER A 86 27.67 -18.96 6.04
N PRO A 87 26.96 -20.07 5.80
CA PRO A 87 25.82 -20.47 6.61
C PRO A 87 26.23 -20.96 8.00
N PHE A 88 25.39 -20.70 8.99
CA PHE A 88 25.49 -21.31 10.30
C PHE A 88 24.75 -22.68 10.28
N PHE A 89 25.45 -23.77 10.59
CA PHE A 89 24.95 -25.16 10.54
C PHE A 89 24.32 -25.57 9.17
N PRO A 90 25.14 -25.75 8.12
CA PRO A 90 24.65 -26.05 6.77
C PRO A 90 23.78 -27.31 6.68
N SER A 91 24.08 -28.35 7.47
CA SER A 91 23.35 -29.62 7.46
C SER A 91 21.87 -29.47 7.85
N VAL A 92 21.56 -28.55 8.78
CA VAL A 92 20.18 -28.29 9.22
C VAL A 92 19.44 -27.46 8.18
N GLN A 93 20.11 -26.49 7.56
CA GLN A 93 19.50 -25.59 6.59
C GLN A 93 19.17 -26.28 5.25
N GLU A 94 19.93 -27.31 4.84
CA GLU A 94 19.63 -28.09 3.63
C GLU A 94 18.59 -29.20 3.85
N LEU A 95 18.21 -29.46 5.11
CA LEU A 95 17.36 -30.58 5.49
C LEU A 95 15.98 -30.55 4.83
N PRO A 96 15.27 -29.41 4.73
CA PRO A 96 13.96 -29.35 4.06
C PRO A 96 14.03 -29.74 2.58
N VAL A 97 15.02 -29.21 1.85
CA VAL A 97 15.23 -29.49 0.42
C VAL A 97 15.64 -30.95 0.19
N LYS A 98 16.53 -31.49 1.03
CA LYS A 98 16.94 -32.91 0.96
C LYS A 98 15.78 -33.84 1.25
N TRP A 99 15.00 -33.54 2.28
CA TRP A 99 13.80 -34.30 2.64
C TRP A 99 12.79 -34.30 1.50
N LEU A 100 12.50 -33.14 0.90
CA LEU A 100 11.57 -33.02 -0.23
C LEU A 100 12.05 -33.85 -1.45
N ARG A 101 13.35 -33.80 -1.76
CA ARG A 101 13.92 -34.58 -2.87
C ARG A 101 13.87 -36.08 -2.60
N LYS A 102 14.01 -36.51 -1.34
CA LYS A 102 13.93 -37.91 -0.92
C LYS A 102 12.50 -38.45 -0.95
N MET A 103 11.52 -37.67 -0.48
CA MET A 103 10.11 -38.06 -0.46
C MET A 103 9.46 -38.03 -1.84
N LEU A 104 9.82 -37.05 -2.68
CA LEU A 104 9.29 -36.88 -4.04
C LEU A 104 10.44 -36.95 -5.05
N PRO A 105 10.87 -38.16 -5.45
CA PRO A 105 12.01 -38.33 -6.34
C PRO A 105 11.71 -37.91 -7.78
N ARG A 106 10.44 -38.05 -8.24
CA ARG A 106 10.07 -37.77 -9.63
C ARG A 106 9.76 -36.29 -9.84
N GLN A 107 10.21 -35.74 -10.98
CA GLN A 107 10.00 -34.32 -11.31
C GLN A 107 8.52 -33.93 -11.44
N TRP A 108 7.68 -34.84 -11.96
CA TRP A 108 6.24 -34.59 -12.08
C TRP A 108 5.56 -34.47 -10.72
N GLN A 109 5.95 -35.29 -9.73
CA GLN A 109 5.43 -35.21 -8.36
C GLN A 109 5.73 -33.85 -7.73
N ARG A 110 6.92 -33.29 -7.99
CA ARG A 110 7.29 -31.95 -7.51
C ARG A 110 6.51 -30.85 -8.22
N ARG A 111 6.27 -30.97 -9.53
CA ARG A 111 5.42 -30.03 -10.28
C ARG A 111 3.97 -30.06 -9.79
N VAL A 112 3.43 -31.24 -9.52
CA VAL A 112 2.08 -31.41 -8.95
C VAL A 112 2.01 -30.80 -7.54
N LEU A 113 2.98 -31.08 -6.68
CA LEU A 113 3.03 -30.47 -5.35
C LEU A 113 3.10 -28.94 -5.43
N LEU A 114 3.94 -28.40 -6.33
CA LEU A 114 4.03 -26.95 -6.54
C LEU A 114 2.69 -26.37 -7.03
N ALA A 115 2.00 -27.03 -7.96
CA ALA A 115 0.69 -26.59 -8.42
C ALA A 115 -0.34 -26.60 -7.28
N LEU A 116 -0.39 -27.67 -6.47
CA LEU A 116 -1.26 -27.74 -5.30
C LEU A 116 -0.92 -26.67 -4.25
N PHE A 117 0.37 -26.41 -4.03
CA PHE A 117 0.83 -25.36 -3.13
C PHE A 117 0.40 -23.96 -3.60
N LEU A 118 0.56 -23.66 -4.89
CA LEU A 118 0.13 -22.38 -5.47
C LEU A 118 -1.39 -22.23 -5.44
N LEU A 119 -2.15 -23.31 -5.72
CA LEU A 119 -3.60 -23.31 -5.60
C LEU A 119 -4.05 -23.11 -4.15
N ALA A 120 -3.39 -23.76 -3.19
CA ALA A 120 -3.66 -23.55 -1.77
C ALA A 120 -3.36 -22.12 -1.33
N TRP A 121 -2.28 -21.51 -1.84
CA TRP A 121 -1.97 -20.10 -1.58
C TRP A 121 -3.01 -19.17 -2.22
N ALA A 122 -3.42 -19.42 -3.46
CA ALA A 122 -4.47 -18.64 -4.12
C ALA A 122 -5.80 -18.75 -3.35
N ALA A 123 -6.20 -19.96 -2.95
CA ALA A 123 -7.40 -20.20 -2.15
C ALA A 123 -7.33 -19.51 -0.78
N SER A 124 -6.16 -19.49 -0.16
CA SER A 124 -5.96 -18.87 1.15
C SER A 124 -6.11 -17.34 1.13
N LEU A 125 -5.86 -16.71 -0.01
CA LEU A 125 -6.15 -15.30 -0.25
C LEU A 125 -7.61 -15.08 -0.69
N ALA A 126 -8.14 -15.96 -1.55
CA ALA A 126 -9.47 -15.80 -2.14
C ALA A 126 -10.61 -16.06 -1.15
N VAL A 127 -10.50 -17.07 -0.26
CA VAL A 127 -11.59 -17.44 0.66
C VAL A 127 -11.91 -16.32 1.66
N PRO A 128 -10.94 -15.73 2.40
CA PRO A 128 -11.23 -14.62 3.29
C PRO A 128 -11.78 -13.39 2.54
N LEU A 129 -11.31 -13.16 1.30
CA LEU A 129 -11.80 -12.07 0.46
C LEU A 129 -13.28 -12.24 0.11
N VAL A 130 -13.67 -13.43 -0.37
CA VAL A 130 -15.06 -13.74 -0.73
C VAL A 130 -15.96 -13.71 0.51
N LEU A 131 -15.48 -14.17 1.67
CA LEU A 131 -16.28 -14.16 2.90
C LEU A 131 -16.42 -12.76 3.53
N SER A 132 -15.42 -11.89 3.39
CA SER A 132 -15.41 -10.54 4.00
C SER A 132 -16.03 -9.45 3.11
N LYS A 133 -15.89 -9.60 1.78
CA LYS A 133 -16.42 -8.67 0.77
C LYS A 133 -17.61 -9.25 -0.02
N GLY A 134 -18.02 -10.49 0.30
CA GLY A 134 -19.22 -11.11 -0.23
C GLY A 134 -20.48 -10.39 0.21
N THR A 135 -21.62 -10.81 -0.35
CA THR A 135 -22.93 -10.15 -0.25
C THR A 135 -23.35 -9.86 1.19
N ALA A 136 -23.03 -8.67 1.67
CA ALA A 136 -23.66 -8.11 2.86
C ALA A 136 -25.04 -7.61 2.45
N THR A 137 -26.08 -8.29 2.93
CA THR A 137 -27.48 -7.87 2.80
C THR A 137 -27.92 -7.28 4.12
N ASP A 138 -28.73 -6.23 4.09
CA ASP A 138 -29.40 -5.75 5.30
C ASP A 138 -30.50 -6.75 5.77
N ALA A 139 -31.20 -6.42 6.85
CA ALA A 139 -32.31 -7.24 7.35
C ALA A 139 -33.58 -7.22 6.46
N SER A 140 -33.63 -6.35 5.45
CA SER A 140 -34.75 -6.21 4.50
C SER A 140 -34.48 -6.88 3.13
N GLY A 141 -33.25 -7.36 2.91
CA GLY A 141 -32.78 -7.89 1.62
C GLY A 141 -32.27 -6.82 0.65
N ALA A 142 -32.19 -5.55 1.05
CA ALA A 142 -31.61 -4.47 0.27
C ALA A 142 -30.09 -4.58 0.19
N VAL A 143 -29.56 -4.24 -0.98
CA VAL A 143 -28.14 -4.34 -1.32
C VAL A 143 -27.38 -3.18 -0.67
N LEU A 144 -26.33 -3.51 0.06
CA LEU A 144 -25.42 -2.55 0.68
C LEU A 144 -24.53 -1.88 -0.38
N ALA A 145 -24.61 -0.55 -0.50
CA ALA A 145 -23.74 0.23 -1.37
C ALA A 145 -22.32 0.27 -0.79
N HIS A 146 -21.29 0.00 -1.60
CA HIS A 146 -19.91 0.22 -1.18
C HIS A 146 -19.50 1.61 -1.64
N VAL A 147 -19.03 2.42 -0.70
CA VAL A 147 -18.65 3.80 -0.96
C VAL A 147 -17.18 4.02 -0.62
N ASP A 148 -16.55 4.91 -1.36
CA ASP A 148 -15.22 5.41 -1.08
C ASP A 148 -15.25 6.52 -0.03
N CYS A 149 -14.12 6.80 0.61
CA CYS A 149 -13.97 7.89 1.56
C CYS A 149 -14.19 9.28 0.91
N VAL A 150 -13.97 9.41 -0.40
CA VAL A 150 -14.21 10.65 -1.17
C VAL A 150 -15.63 10.77 -1.71
N ASP A 151 -16.44 9.70 -1.64
CA ASP A 151 -17.79 9.71 -2.21
C ASP A 151 -18.67 10.75 -1.51
N THR A 152 -19.38 11.50 -2.35
CA THR A 152 -20.37 12.49 -1.96
C THR A 152 -21.68 12.21 -2.68
N LEU A 153 -22.79 12.67 -2.12
CA LEU A 153 -24.10 12.56 -2.77
C LEU A 153 -24.32 13.67 -3.81
N TRP A 154 -23.59 14.77 -3.66
CA TRP A 154 -23.54 15.87 -4.61
C TRP A 154 -22.14 15.98 -5.22
N ARG A 155 -21.98 15.39 -6.40
CA ARG A 155 -20.70 15.32 -7.11
C ARG A 155 -20.23 16.69 -7.61
N ARG A 156 -18.91 16.83 -7.74
CA ARG A 156 -18.27 18.06 -8.23
C ARG A 156 -18.29 18.15 -9.75
N ASN A 157 -17.73 19.24 -10.30
CA ASN A 157 -17.49 19.42 -11.73
C ASN A 157 -18.74 19.28 -12.62
N ASN A 158 -19.91 19.67 -12.09
CA ASN A 158 -21.21 19.56 -12.75
C ASN A 158 -21.63 18.12 -13.10
N GLU A 159 -21.08 17.11 -12.43
CA GLU A 159 -21.46 15.71 -12.63
C GLU A 159 -22.90 15.41 -12.18
N CYS A 160 -23.51 16.26 -11.36
CA CYS A 160 -24.93 16.18 -11.04
C CYS A 160 -25.86 16.67 -12.17
N GLY A 161 -25.30 17.11 -13.30
CA GLY A 161 -26.06 17.61 -14.44
C GLY A 161 -26.75 18.96 -14.20
N LEU A 162 -27.52 19.40 -15.20
CA LEU A 162 -28.33 20.62 -15.08
C LEU A 162 -29.40 20.42 -13.99
N ASP A 163 -29.57 21.42 -13.11
CA ASP A 163 -30.49 21.39 -11.97
C ASP A 163 -30.31 20.20 -11.01
N GLY A 164 -29.14 19.54 -11.04
CA GLY A 164 -28.86 18.40 -10.17
C GLY A 164 -29.63 17.12 -10.51
N VAL A 165 -30.19 17.02 -11.73
CA VAL A 165 -31.05 15.89 -12.15
C VAL A 165 -30.39 14.52 -11.93
N ASP A 166 -29.07 14.43 -12.11
CA ASP A 166 -28.34 13.16 -12.02
C ASP A 166 -27.98 12.78 -10.58
N CYS A 167 -28.13 13.70 -9.61
CA CYS A 167 -27.93 13.45 -8.18
C CYS A 167 -29.24 13.22 -7.42
N ARG A 168 -30.31 12.90 -8.14
CA ARG A 168 -31.57 12.40 -7.57
C ARG A 168 -31.38 10.98 -7.03
N PRO A 169 -32.17 10.55 -6.04
CA PRO A 169 -33.25 11.28 -5.36
C PRO A 169 -32.75 12.32 -4.35
N PHE A 170 -33.57 13.35 -4.06
CA PHE A 170 -33.22 14.38 -3.06
C PHE A 170 -33.77 14.10 -1.65
N SER A 171 -34.89 13.38 -1.54
CA SER A 171 -35.61 13.19 -0.28
C SER A 171 -36.36 11.85 -0.26
N ASN A 172 -36.74 11.38 0.94
CA ASN A 172 -37.57 10.18 1.15
C ASN A 172 -36.96 8.87 0.62
N SER A 173 -35.64 8.84 0.48
CA SER A 173 -34.89 7.62 0.18
C SER A 173 -33.86 7.39 1.25
N SER A 174 -33.76 6.14 1.69
CA SER A 174 -32.71 5.69 2.58
C SER A 174 -32.03 4.48 1.98
N PHE A 175 -30.71 4.42 2.10
CA PHE A 175 -29.95 3.26 1.67
C PHE A 175 -28.82 2.96 2.67
N ALA A 176 -28.50 1.68 2.78
CA ALA A 176 -27.38 1.22 3.58
C ALA A 176 -26.09 1.34 2.77
N PHE A 177 -25.02 1.79 3.42
CA PHE A 177 -23.70 1.92 2.80
C PHE A 177 -22.61 1.36 3.70
N ARG A 178 -21.48 0.99 3.09
CA ARG A 178 -20.26 0.51 3.76
C ARG A 178 -19.09 1.41 3.45
N CYS A 179 -18.40 1.85 4.49
CA CYS A 179 -17.16 2.62 4.42
C CYS A 179 -15.94 1.75 4.74
N PRO A 180 -14.80 1.98 4.06
CA PRO A 180 -13.51 1.44 4.49
C PRO A 180 -13.03 2.12 5.78
N ALA A 181 -11.93 1.60 6.33
CA ALA A 181 -11.23 2.20 7.45
C ALA A 181 -10.36 3.39 6.98
N ASP A 182 -9.91 4.21 7.93
CA ASP A 182 -8.98 5.35 7.77
C ASP A 182 -9.53 6.52 6.94
N CYS A 183 -10.85 6.66 6.82
CA CYS A 183 -11.46 7.75 6.05
C CYS A 183 -11.35 9.13 6.70
N ALA A 184 -11.05 9.24 8.00
CA ALA A 184 -10.87 10.54 8.66
C ALA A 184 -9.64 11.31 8.14
N GLY A 185 -8.67 10.58 7.55
CA GLY A 185 -7.47 11.14 6.94
C GLY A 185 -7.72 11.82 5.58
N VAL A 186 -8.87 11.58 4.93
CA VAL A 186 -9.16 12.17 3.60
C VAL A 186 -9.37 13.67 3.71
N ARG A 187 -8.67 14.40 2.86
CA ARG A 187 -8.73 15.85 2.80
C ARG A 187 -8.97 16.30 1.38
N VAL A 188 -9.72 17.39 1.25
CA VAL A 188 -9.78 18.12 -0.02
C VAL A 188 -8.41 18.74 -0.28
N LEU A 189 -7.86 18.53 -1.48
CA LEU A 189 -6.56 19.05 -1.93
C LEU A 189 -6.70 20.34 -2.75
N ASN A 190 -7.86 20.54 -3.38
CA ASN A 190 -8.19 21.75 -4.13
C ASN A 190 -9.17 22.64 -3.33
N PRO A 191 -9.03 23.98 -3.39
CA PRO A 191 -9.96 24.88 -2.71
C PRO A 191 -11.42 24.60 -3.08
N HIS A 192 -12.26 24.33 -2.09
CA HIS A 192 -13.69 24.10 -2.25
C HIS A 192 -14.51 25.18 -1.56
N HIS A 193 -15.39 25.80 -2.30
CA HIS A 193 -16.18 26.92 -1.80
C HIS A 193 -17.39 26.43 -0.99
N VAL A 194 -17.45 26.80 0.28
CA VAL A 194 -18.59 26.58 1.18
C VAL A 194 -19.12 27.95 1.60
N GLY A 195 -20.03 28.49 0.80
CA GLY A 195 -20.50 29.87 1.00
C GLY A 195 -19.33 30.86 0.86
N PRO A 196 -19.02 31.68 1.88
CA PRO A 196 -17.90 32.62 1.84
C PRO A 196 -16.53 32.00 2.23
N GLN A 197 -16.48 30.70 2.56
CA GLN A 197 -15.26 30.04 3.04
C GLN A 197 -14.63 29.17 1.95
N ASP A 198 -13.31 29.23 1.84
CA ASP A 198 -12.52 28.34 0.99
C ASP A 198 -11.94 27.21 1.85
N VAL A 199 -12.43 26.00 1.60
CA VAL A 199 -12.08 24.79 2.35
C VAL A 199 -10.98 24.07 1.59
N ASN A 200 -9.79 23.97 2.20
CA ASN A 200 -8.65 23.25 1.64
C ASN A 200 -7.86 22.53 2.75
N TYR A 201 -7.23 21.40 2.41
CA TYR A 201 -6.41 20.55 3.29
C TYR A 201 -7.10 20.08 4.58
N ARG A 202 -8.41 19.84 4.51
CA ARG A 202 -9.21 19.31 5.62
C ARG A 202 -10.35 18.40 5.12
N PRO A 203 -10.92 17.54 5.99
CA PRO A 203 -12.09 16.75 5.62
C PRO A 203 -13.29 17.63 5.24
N LEU A 204 -13.99 17.27 4.16
CA LEU A 204 -15.17 17.99 3.70
C LEU A 204 -16.41 17.46 4.41
N VAL A 205 -16.71 18.02 5.59
CA VAL A 205 -17.93 17.69 6.34
C VAL A 205 -18.63 18.99 6.70
N ILE A 206 -19.88 19.15 6.28
CA ILE A 206 -20.63 20.40 6.39
C ILE A 206 -21.92 20.12 7.14
N GLY A 207 -22.15 20.80 8.27
CA GLY A 207 -23.28 20.54 9.16
C GLY A 207 -23.04 19.45 10.21
N GLY A 208 -24.10 18.77 10.63
CA GLY A 208 -24.03 17.73 11.67
C GLY A 208 -23.93 18.24 13.11
N GLY A 209 -23.77 19.55 13.32
CA GLY A 209 -23.82 20.17 14.64
C GLY A 209 -25.25 20.50 15.06
N GLY A 210 -25.52 20.47 16.36
CA GLY A 210 -26.81 20.95 16.91
C GLY A 210 -28.07 20.25 16.38
N GLY A 211 -27.94 19.04 15.83
CA GLY A 211 -29.04 18.30 15.19
C GLY A 211 -29.33 18.68 13.73
N SER A 212 -28.50 19.54 13.12
CA SER A 212 -28.60 19.82 11.68
C SER A 212 -28.14 18.62 10.83
N PRO A 213 -28.74 18.37 9.65
CA PRO A 213 -28.28 17.36 8.71
C PRO A 213 -26.91 17.73 8.11
N TYR A 214 -26.33 16.81 7.36
CA TYR A 214 -25.14 17.07 6.55
C TYR A 214 -25.53 17.55 5.15
N ARG A 215 -24.73 18.45 4.59
CA ARG A 215 -24.90 18.93 3.20
C ARG A 215 -24.45 17.85 2.21
N GLY A 216 -25.14 17.70 1.07
CA GLY A 216 -24.95 16.60 0.12
C GLY A 216 -23.55 16.45 -0.49
N ASP A 217 -22.75 17.52 -0.50
CA ASP A 217 -21.36 17.51 -0.95
C ASP A 217 -20.35 17.15 0.16
N SER A 218 -20.83 16.78 1.36
CA SER A 218 -19.98 16.26 2.42
C SER A 218 -19.54 14.82 2.10
N PHE A 219 -18.30 14.47 2.45
CA PHE A 219 -17.80 13.10 2.37
C PHE A 219 -18.68 12.18 3.22
N LEU A 220 -19.24 11.14 2.60
CA LEU A 220 -20.23 10.27 3.25
C LEU A 220 -19.64 9.54 4.46
N CYS A 221 -18.46 8.95 4.28
CA CYS A 221 -17.73 8.28 5.36
C CYS A 221 -17.23 9.25 6.42
N GLY A 222 -16.75 10.43 6.03
CA GLY A 222 -16.37 11.48 6.97
C GLY A 222 -17.54 11.96 7.84
N ALA A 223 -18.73 12.13 7.25
CA ALA A 223 -19.95 12.48 7.98
C ALA A 223 -20.40 11.36 8.93
N ALA A 224 -20.26 10.10 8.52
CA ALA A 224 -20.59 8.94 9.34
C ALA A 224 -19.64 8.78 10.56
N ILE A 225 -18.34 9.03 10.38
CA ILE A 225 -17.35 9.08 11.47
C ILE A 225 -17.67 10.24 12.40
N HIS A 226 -17.90 11.44 11.85
CA HIS A 226 -18.26 12.62 12.63
C HIS A 226 -19.52 12.38 13.49
N ALA A 227 -20.55 11.72 12.93
CA ALA A 227 -21.77 11.33 13.64
C ALA A 227 -21.56 10.24 14.71
N GLY A 228 -20.40 9.58 14.76
CA GLY A 228 -20.12 8.46 15.66
C GLY A 228 -20.83 7.16 15.28
N VAL A 229 -21.33 7.05 14.05
CA VAL A 229 -22.02 5.84 13.55
C VAL A 229 -21.00 4.76 13.18
N ILE A 230 -19.85 5.16 12.64
CA ILE A 230 -18.75 4.25 12.27
C ILE A 230 -17.44 4.68 12.95
N SER A 231 -16.54 3.73 13.15
CA SER A 231 -15.19 4.00 13.67
C SER A 231 -14.22 4.19 12.51
N ASP A 232 -13.31 5.15 12.64
CA ASP A 232 -12.23 5.36 11.68
C ASP A 232 -11.29 4.15 11.57
N THR A 233 -10.98 3.48 12.69
CA THR A 233 -10.00 2.38 12.72
C THR A 233 -10.45 1.10 12.01
N SER A 234 -11.76 0.84 11.97
CA SER A 234 -12.33 -0.40 11.44
C SER A 234 -13.28 -0.17 10.25
N GLY A 235 -13.54 1.09 9.90
CA GLY A 235 -14.67 1.45 9.06
C GLY A 235 -15.99 0.98 9.67
N GLY A 236 -16.99 0.79 8.81
CA GLY A 236 -18.29 0.27 9.23
C GLY A 236 -19.38 0.45 8.20
N CYS A 237 -20.62 0.29 8.65
CA CYS A 237 -21.80 0.62 7.85
C CYS A 237 -22.73 1.54 8.59
N GLY A 238 -23.46 2.32 7.82
CA GLY A 238 -24.56 3.13 8.29
C GLY A 238 -25.71 3.09 7.31
N VAL A 239 -26.80 3.72 7.72
CA VAL A 239 -27.91 4.05 6.83
C VAL A 239 -27.90 5.56 6.64
N VAL A 240 -27.87 5.96 5.38
CA VAL A 240 -28.05 7.36 4.98
C VAL A 240 -29.51 7.57 4.66
N THR A 241 -30.10 8.62 5.22
CA THR A 241 -31.48 9.05 4.94
C THR A 241 -31.46 10.43 4.32
N LEU A 242 -32.01 10.55 3.11
CA LEU A 242 -32.06 11.82 2.41
C LEU A 242 -33.24 12.66 2.91
N THR A 243 -32.93 13.83 3.44
CA THR A 243 -33.90 14.78 4.01
C THR A 243 -34.36 15.84 3.02
N GLY A 244 -33.64 16.00 1.90
CA GLY A 244 -33.94 17.04 0.90
C GLY A 244 -33.37 18.40 1.26
N GLU A 245 -34.10 19.43 0.86
CA GLU A 245 -33.71 20.83 0.99
C GLU A 245 -33.56 21.25 2.46
N TYR A 246 -32.46 21.93 2.79
CA TYR A 246 -32.23 22.48 4.12
C TYR A 246 -31.49 23.82 4.07
N TYR A 247 -31.62 24.64 5.12
CA TYR A 247 -31.25 26.06 5.08
C TYR A 247 -30.13 26.48 6.04
N GLN A 248 -29.82 25.70 7.08
CA GLN A 248 -28.89 26.13 8.14
C GLN A 248 -28.07 24.99 8.73
N TYR A 249 -26.82 24.87 8.32
CA TYR A 249 -25.90 23.82 8.76
C TYR A 249 -25.01 24.34 9.89
N PHE A 250 -25.19 23.78 11.09
CA PHE A 250 -24.40 24.18 12.25
C PHE A 250 -23.11 23.36 12.35
N PRO A 251 -21.98 23.98 12.72
CA PRO A 251 -20.71 23.29 12.85
C PRO A 251 -20.60 22.58 14.20
N SER A 252 -19.83 21.51 14.26
CA SER A 252 -19.38 20.87 15.49
C SER A 252 -18.05 20.14 15.30
N ALA A 253 -17.36 19.84 16.39
CA ALA A 253 -16.19 18.98 16.38
C ALA A 253 -16.52 17.69 17.14
N GLN A 254 -16.59 16.58 16.42
CA GLN A 254 -16.98 15.27 16.95
C GLN A 254 -16.11 14.17 16.33
N HIS A 255 -15.71 13.18 17.15
CA HIS A 255 -14.99 11.98 16.70
C HIS A 255 -13.75 12.26 15.81
N GLY A 256 -13.00 13.32 16.11
CA GLY A 256 -11.77 13.69 15.40
C GLY A 256 -11.98 14.51 14.12
N ILE A 257 -13.22 14.80 13.73
CA ILE A 257 -13.54 15.61 12.55
C ILE A 257 -14.21 16.92 13.00
N ALA A 258 -13.80 18.05 12.41
CA ALA A 258 -14.43 19.35 12.62
C ALA A 258 -15.25 19.74 11.40
N SER A 259 -16.57 19.81 11.56
CA SER A 259 -17.48 20.19 10.49
C SER A 259 -17.55 21.70 10.26
N ILE A 260 -18.07 22.08 9.10
CA ILE A 260 -18.04 23.44 8.55
C ILE A 260 -19.45 24.01 8.58
N PRO A 261 -19.65 25.28 8.99
CA PRO A 261 -20.96 25.92 8.97
C PRO A 261 -21.35 26.30 7.54
N PHE A 262 -22.66 26.31 7.27
CA PHE A 262 -23.21 26.88 6.04
C PHE A 262 -24.59 27.48 6.32
N ASP A 263 -24.76 28.76 6.06
CA ASP A 263 -25.93 29.57 6.45
C ASP A 263 -26.85 29.88 5.26
N SER A 264 -26.92 28.97 4.30
CA SER A 264 -27.77 29.11 3.11
C SER A 264 -28.46 27.79 2.75
N HIS A 265 -29.47 27.94 1.89
CA HIS A 265 -30.15 26.84 1.20
C HIS A 265 -29.17 25.91 0.47
N PHE A 266 -29.39 24.60 0.60
CA PHE A 266 -28.83 23.59 -0.31
C PHE A 266 -29.88 22.50 -0.61
N PRO A 267 -30.00 22.04 -1.87
CA PRO A 267 -31.10 21.19 -2.33
C PRO A 267 -31.05 19.74 -1.82
N LEU A 268 -29.86 19.25 -1.44
CA LEU A 268 -29.64 17.88 -1.01
C LEU A 268 -28.98 17.84 0.37
N SER A 269 -29.70 17.30 1.35
CA SER A 269 -29.18 17.08 2.70
C SER A 269 -29.47 15.67 3.15
N PHE A 270 -28.66 15.16 4.06
CA PHE A 270 -28.80 13.81 4.58
C PHE A 270 -28.45 13.70 6.05
N THR A 271 -29.01 12.67 6.69
CA THR A 271 -28.62 12.25 8.04
C THR A 271 -28.07 10.83 7.99
N VAL A 272 -27.18 10.53 8.93
CA VAL A 272 -26.56 9.20 9.04
C VAL A 272 -26.97 8.60 10.38
N THR A 273 -27.48 7.37 10.34
CA THR A 273 -27.89 6.62 11.52
C THR A 273 -27.30 5.22 11.49
N GLY A 274 -26.92 4.70 12.65
CA GLY A 274 -26.56 3.29 12.80
C GLY A 274 -27.80 2.43 12.94
N ASP A 275 -27.86 1.31 12.22
CA ASP A 275 -28.90 0.29 12.37
C ASP A 275 -28.28 -0.98 12.98
N PRO A 276 -28.73 -1.43 14.17
CA PRO A 276 -28.21 -2.64 14.81
C PRO A 276 -28.51 -3.93 14.01
N ALA A 277 -29.46 -3.87 13.06
CA ALA A 277 -29.77 -4.99 12.17
C ALA A 277 -28.71 -5.17 11.06
N ILE A 278 -27.92 -4.13 10.75
CA ILE A 278 -26.88 -4.16 9.72
C ILE A 278 -25.54 -4.54 10.35
N ARG A 279 -25.16 -5.81 10.21
CA ARG A 279 -23.89 -6.32 10.72
C ARG A 279 -22.80 -6.24 9.66
N CYS A 280 -22.07 -5.12 9.65
CA CYS A 280 -20.93 -4.92 8.75
C CYS A 280 -19.56 -5.21 9.36
N THR A 281 -19.51 -5.53 10.64
CA THR A 281 -18.30 -5.96 11.33
C THR A 281 -18.00 -7.42 10.98
N ALA A 282 -17.67 -7.69 9.72
CA ALA A 282 -16.82 -8.85 9.43
C ALA A 282 -15.42 -8.50 9.98
N PRO A 283 -14.80 -9.35 10.82
CA PRO A 283 -13.44 -9.11 11.29
C PRO A 283 -12.51 -8.88 10.09
N ASP A 284 -11.72 -7.81 10.09
CA ASP A 284 -10.79 -7.52 9.00
C ASP A 284 -9.83 -8.70 8.79
N PRO A 285 -9.94 -9.44 7.66
CA PRO A 285 -9.12 -10.62 7.46
C PRO A 285 -7.67 -10.27 7.12
N ARG A 286 -7.41 -9.00 6.77
CA ARG A 286 -6.12 -8.49 6.26
C ARG A 286 -4.97 -8.87 7.19
N TRP A 287 -5.07 -8.45 8.44
CA TRP A 287 -4.02 -8.62 9.46
C TRP A 287 -4.14 -9.93 10.24
N THR A 288 -5.37 -10.38 10.49
CA THR A 288 -5.63 -11.52 11.40
C THR A 288 -5.38 -12.87 10.74
N ILE A 289 -5.68 -13.01 9.45
CA ILE A 289 -5.65 -14.30 8.74
C ILE A 289 -4.72 -14.22 7.53
N SER A 290 -4.94 -13.27 6.64
CA SER A 290 -4.31 -13.27 5.31
C SER A 290 -2.81 -12.93 5.36
N LEU A 291 -2.39 -12.00 6.21
CA LEU A 291 -0.97 -11.64 6.36
C LEU A 291 -0.14 -12.77 6.98
N PRO A 292 -0.50 -13.36 8.14
CA PRO A 292 0.24 -14.51 8.70
C PRO A 292 0.35 -15.67 7.71
N LEU A 293 -0.73 -15.92 6.96
CA LEU A 293 -0.79 -16.99 5.97
C LEU A 293 0.11 -16.69 4.77
N SER A 294 0.14 -15.45 4.28
CA SER A 294 1.07 -15.04 3.22
C SER A 294 2.52 -15.13 3.66
N ILE A 295 2.84 -14.78 4.90
CA ILE A 295 4.17 -14.99 5.49
C ILE A 295 4.50 -16.48 5.55
N LEU A 296 3.55 -17.33 5.97
CA LEU A 296 3.74 -18.78 6.01
C LEU A 296 4.02 -19.36 4.61
N PHE A 297 3.24 -19.00 3.60
CA PHE A 297 3.42 -19.48 2.23
C PHE A 297 4.76 -18.99 1.63
N THR A 298 5.09 -17.70 1.78
CA THR A 298 6.36 -17.15 1.29
C THR A 298 7.58 -17.76 1.98
N THR A 299 7.53 -17.97 3.29
CA THR A 299 8.62 -18.63 4.04
C THR A 299 8.76 -20.10 3.64
N LEU A 300 7.65 -20.85 3.50
CA LEU A 300 7.71 -22.23 3.05
C LEU A 300 8.27 -22.34 1.64
N LEU A 301 7.84 -21.47 0.73
CA LEU A 301 8.38 -21.40 -0.63
C LEU A 301 9.89 -21.12 -0.61
N SER A 302 10.34 -20.17 0.20
CA SER A 302 11.77 -19.83 0.34
C SER A 302 12.61 -20.97 0.93
N LEU A 303 12.05 -21.79 1.83
CA LEU A 303 12.76 -22.91 2.45
C LEU A 303 12.82 -24.16 1.56
N LEU A 304 11.80 -24.37 0.72
CA LEU A 304 11.67 -25.58 -0.10
C LEU A 304 12.19 -25.41 -1.54
N THR A 305 12.31 -24.17 -2.03
CA THR A 305 12.65 -23.87 -3.42
C THR A 305 14.11 -23.49 -3.58
N THR A 306 14.78 -24.05 -4.59
CA THR A 306 16.18 -23.72 -4.95
C THR A 306 16.31 -23.02 -6.30
N SER A 307 15.20 -22.87 -7.03
CA SER A 307 15.21 -22.18 -8.31
C SER A 307 14.96 -20.68 -8.13
N PRO A 308 15.84 -19.80 -8.65
CA PRO A 308 15.71 -18.36 -8.50
C PRO A 308 14.45 -17.81 -9.20
N ALA A 309 14.07 -18.38 -10.35
CA ALA A 309 12.88 -17.97 -11.10
C ALA A 309 11.59 -18.24 -10.32
N LEU A 310 11.38 -19.47 -9.82
CA LEU A 310 10.15 -19.81 -9.11
C LEU A 310 10.03 -19.00 -7.82
N LEU A 311 11.13 -18.81 -7.09
CA LEU A 311 11.11 -17.97 -5.89
C LEU A 311 10.66 -16.56 -6.25
N TYR A 312 11.36 -15.90 -7.18
CA TYR A 312 11.10 -14.51 -7.55
C TYR A 312 9.67 -14.29 -8.07
N PHE A 313 9.24 -15.05 -9.09
CA PHE A 313 7.94 -14.82 -9.72
C PHE A 313 6.77 -15.24 -8.84
N ALA A 314 6.90 -16.32 -8.06
CA ALA A 314 5.82 -16.71 -7.15
C ALA A 314 5.73 -15.79 -5.93
N THR A 315 6.84 -15.29 -5.38
CA THR A 315 6.77 -14.28 -4.32
C THR A 315 6.23 -12.96 -4.86
N PHE A 316 6.67 -12.53 -6.06
CA PHE A 316 6.13 -11.33 -6.71
C PHE A 316 4.61 -11.44 -6.90
N LEU A 317 4.13 -12.51 -7.54
CA LEU A 317 2.70 -12.68 -7.80
C LEU A 317 1.90 -12.80 -6.50
N GLY A 318 2.41 -13.53 -5.50
CA GLY A 318 1.76 -13.68 -4.20
C GLY A 318 1.67 -12.36 -3.42
N ILE A 319 2.74 -11.57 -3.38
CA ILE A 319 2.76 -10.26 -2.73
C ILE A 319 1.87 -9.28 -3.50
N PHE A 320 1.98 -9.23 -4.82
CA PHE A 320 1.15 -8.36 -5.68
C PHE A 320 -0.35 -8.66 -5.46
N THR A 321 -0.73 -9.94 -5.46
CA THR A 321 -2.11 -10.36 -5.18
C THR A 321 -2.54 -10.00 -3.76
N HIS A 322 -1.66 -10.18 -2.77
CA HIS A 322 -1.96 -9.83 -1.38
C HIS A 322 -2.22 -8.33 -1.23
N VAL A 323 -1.35 -7.48 -1.78
CA VAL A 323 -1.52 -6.03 -1.70
C VAL A 323 -2.78 -5.59 -2.45
N ALA A 324 -2.89 -5.96 -3.72
CA ALA A 324 -3.95 -5.46 -4.61
C ALA A 324 -5.37 -5.90 -4.24
N LEU A 325 -5.54 -7.04 -3.56
CA LEU A 325 -6.88 -7.57 -3.22
C LEU A 325 -7.18 -7.55 -1.73
N VAL A 326 -6.14 -7.64 -0.87
CA VAL A 326 -6.30 -7.84 0.57
C VAL A 326 -5.80 -6.64 1.37
N SER A 327 -4.51 -6.31 1.32
CA SER A 327 -3.91 -5.29 2.20
C SER A 327 -4.45 -3.91 1.92
N ASP A 328 -4.40 -3.51 0.64
CA ASP A 328 -4.77 -2.18 0.19
C ASP A 328 -5.46 -2.28 -1.19
N PRO A 329 -6.69 -2.83 -1.21
CA PRO A 329 -7.46 -2.89 -2.44
C PRO A 329 -7.83 -1.47 -2.88
N PRO A 330 -7.89 -1.19 -4.19
CA PRO A 330 -8.34 0.11 -4.67
C PRO A 330 -9.73 0.38 -4.12
N ALA A 331 -9.96 1.62 -3.73
CA ALA A 331 -11.28 2.05 -3.34
C ALA A 331 -12.16 2.11 -4.59
N ILE A 332 -13.33 1.47 -4.51
CA ILE A 332 -14.26 1.34 -5.62
C ILE A 332 -15.66 1.60 -5.08
N SER A 333 -16.28 2.64 -5.61
CA SER A 333 -17.68 2.96 -5.37
C SER A 333 -18.55 2.07 -6.26
N THR A 334 -19.33 1.16 -5.68
CA THR A 334 -20.29 0.35 -6.45
C THR A 334 -21.69 0.42 -5.84
N PRO A 335 -22.74 0.63 -6.67
CA PRO A 335 -24.13 0.67 -6.20
C PRO A 335 -24.59 -0.68 -5.63
N SER A 336 -23.92 -1.78 -6.03
CA SER A 336 -24.22 -3.14 -5.59
C SER A 336 -22.96 -3.88 -5.15
N SER A 337 -23.07 -4.67 -4.08
CA SER A 337 -21.99 -5.54 -3.59
C SER A 337 -21.63 -6.68 -4.55
N THR A 338 -22.51 -7.04 -5.47
CA THR A 338 -22.28 -8.09 -6.49
C THR A 338 -21.24 -7.70 -7.54
N LEU A 339 -21.11 -6.39 -7.83
CA LEU A 339 -20.17 -5.88 -8.84
C LEU A 339 -18.78 -5.59 -8.25
N LEU A 340 -18.64 -5.54 -6.94
CA LEU A 340 -17.39 -5.20 -6.28
C LEU A 340 -16.26 -6.19 -6.60
N LEU A 341 -16.52 -7.50 -6.48
CA LEU A 341 -15.50 -8.52 -6.71
C LEU A 341 -15.04 -8.59 -8.19
N PRO A 342 -15.95 -8.60 -9.18
CA PRO A 342 -15.56 -8.51 -10.59
C PRO A 342 -14.73 -7.26 -10.92
N THR A 343 -15.10 -6.08 -10.41
CA THR A 343 -14.37 -4.84 -10.67
C THR A 343 -12.97 -4.87 -10.04
N LEU A 344 -12.84 -5.41 -8.81
CA LEU A 344 -11.53 -5.62 -8.18
C LEU A 344 -10.63 -6.54 -9.00
N VAL A 345 -11.18 -7.65 -9.51
CA VAL A 345 -10.42 -8.58 -10.37
C VAL A 345 -10.03 -7.93 -11.69
N SER A 346 -10.89 -7.08 -12.27
CA SER A 346 -10.60 -6.32 -13.48
C SER A 346 -9.43 -5.36 -13.28
N ARG A 347 -9.46 -4.52 -12.23
CA ARG A 347 -8.35 -3.60 -11.86
C ARG A 347 -7.05 -4.36 -11.58
N TYR A 348 -7.15 -5.50 -10.88
CA TYR A 348 -6.01 -6.37 -10.64
C TYR A 348 -5.38 -6.86 -11.97
N ALA A 349 -6.21 -7.31 -12.91
CA ALA A 349 -5.74 -7.80 -14.21
C ALA A 349 -5.11 -6.69 -15.07
N GLU A 350 -5.67 -5.48 -15.02
CA GLU A 350 -5.15 -4.28 -15.68
C GLU A 350 -3.72 -3.97 -15.24
N HIS A 351 -3.46 -3.98 -13.92
CA HIS A 351 -2.14 -3.65 -13.36
C HIS A 351 -1.17 -4.84 -13.38
N LEU A 352 -1.65 -6.07 -13.51
CA LEU A 352 -0.80 -7.28 -13.48
C LEU A 352 0.14 -7.36 -14.69
N LEU A 353 -0.32 -7.02 -15.90
CA LEU A 353 0.49 -7.19 -17.10
C LEU A 353 1.69 -6.23 -17.15
N PRO A 354 1.52 -4.90 -16.94
CA PRO A 354 2.65 -3.97 -16.89
C PRO A 354 3.60 -4.28 -15.74
N SER A 355 3.07 -4.66 -14.58
CA SER A 355 3.90 -4.99 -13.41
C SER A 355 4.72 -6.28 -13.62
N LEU A 356 4.14 -7.31 -14.26
CA LEU A 356 4.89 -8.50 -14.67
C LEU A 356 6.00 -8.17 -15.67
N PHE A 357 5.75 -7.28 -16.62
CA PHE A 357 6.80 -6.83 -17.55
C PHE A 357 7.98 -6.22 -16.78
N ILE A 358 7.73 -5.28 -15.87
CA ILE A 358 8.78 -4.69 -15.02
C ILE A 358 9.47 -5.75 -14.15
N ALA A 359 8.71 -6.67 -13.54
CA ALA A 359 9.26 -7.76 -12.76
C ALA A 359 10.20 -8.66 -13.60
N THR A 360 9.86 -8.94 -14.87
CA THR A 360 10.76 -9.69 -15.76
C THR A 360 12.06 -8.93 -16.05
N LEU A 361 11.99 -7.61 -16.27
CA LEU A 361 13.17 -6.78 -16.47
C LEU A 361 14.07 -6.78 -15.22
N ILE A 362 13.50 -6.61 -14.03
CA ILE A 362 14.22 -6.67 -12.76
C ILE A 362 14.84 -8.06 -12.56
N TYR A 363 14.10 -9.12 -12.88
CA TYR A 363 14.61 -10.48 -12.81
C TYR A 363 15.86 -10.66 -13.67
N HIS A 364 15.83 -10.21 -14.92
CA HIS A 364 16.94 -10.40 -15.84
C HIS A 364 18.15 -9.50 -15.54
N THR A 365 17.94 -8.30 -15.01
CA THR A 365 19.01 -7.32 -14.78
C THR A 365 19.73 -7.54 -13.44
N THR A 366 18.97 -7.68 -12.35
CA THR A 366 19.51 -7.70 -10.98
C THR A 366 19.19 -9.00 -10.26
N ALA A 367 17.92 -9.40 -10.16
CA ALA A 367 17.53 -10.44 -9.22
C ALA A 367 18.06 -11.82 -9.60
N ARG A 368 18.15 -12.17 -10.90
CA ARG A 368 18.76 -13.44 -11.34
C ARG A 368 20.21 -13.57 -10.88
N ARG A 369 20.99 -12.48 -10.94
CA ARG A 369 22.41 -12.49 -10.52
C ARG A 369 22.53 -12.64 -9.01
N SER A 370 21.65 -11.98 -8.25
CA SER A 370 21.62 -12.07 -6.79
C SER A 370 21.16 -13.45 -6.31
N LEU A 371 20.18 -14.05 -7.00
CA LEU A 371 19.57 -15.30 -6.57
C LEU A 371 20.29 -16.56 -7.11
N SER A 372 21.03 -16.48 -8.23
CA SER A 372 21.68 -17.65 -8.85
C SER A 372 22.85 -18.21 -8.06
N HIS A 373 23.47 -17.39 -7.20
CA HIS A 373 24.64 -17.77 -6.40
C HIS A 373 24.31 -18.01 -4.92
N LEU A 374 23.03 -18.00 -4.54
CA LEU A 374 22.62 -18.37 -3.20
C LEU A 374 22.74 -19.88 -3.04
N ALA A 375 23.61 -20.29 -2.10
CA ALA A 375 23.62 -21.67 -1.64
C ALA A 375 22.24 -22.02 -1.04
N PRO A 376 21.76 -23.29 -1.15
CA PRO A 376 20.51 -23.73 -0.54
C PRO A 376 20.41 -23.46 0.97
N THR A 377 21.56 -23.27 1.61
CA THR A 377 21.74 -22.92 3.02
C THR A 377 21.40 -21.45 3.34
N ALA A 378 21.44 -20.55 2.37
CA ALA A 378 21.26 -19.11 2.60
C ALA A 378 19.82 -18.70 2.98
N ALA A 379 18.82 -19.58 2.82
CA ALA A 379 17.41 -19.28 3.11
C ALA A 379 17.13 -18.88 4.57
N LEU A 380 18.00 -19.28 5.51
CA LEU A 380 17.90 -18.96 6.94
C LEU A 380 18.90 -17.89 7.40
N SER A 381 19.78 -17.42 6.51
CA SER A 381 20.80 -16.43 6.85
C SER A 381 20.19 -15.03 6.93
N LYS A 382 20.05 -14.50 8.16
CA LYS A 382 19.59 -13.13 8.40
C LYS A 382 20.77 -12.17 8.34
N THR A 383 20.74 -11.20 7.42
CA THR A 383 21.55 -9.98 7.54
C THR A 383 20.79 -9.01 8.44
N ARG A 384 21.38 -8.62 9.57
CA ARG A 384 20.65 -7.86 10.60
C ARG A 384 20.69 -6.35 10.36
N PHE A 385 21.78 -5.77 9.84
CA PHE A 385 21.89 -4.33 9.53
C PHE A 385 22.95 -4.07 8.44
N ARG A 386 22.66 -3.17 7.48
CA ARG A 386 23.62 -2.65 6.50
C ARG A 386 23.30 -1.17 6.22
N GLY A 387 24.18 -0.25 6.62
CA GLY A 387 24.14 1.16 6.21
C GLY A 387 25.13 1.43 5.08
N TRP A 388 24.81 2.35 4.16
CA TRP A 388 25.70 2.82 3.10
C TRP A 388 26.11 4.27 3.38
N PHE A 389 27.42 4.55 3.39
CA PHE A 389 28.02 5.85 3.81
C PHE A 389 28.49 6.72 2.63
N ALA A 390 27.87 6.60 1.45
CA ALA A 390 28.46 7.15 0.23
C ALA A 390 28.22 8.66 0.02
N GLU A 391 27.43 9.35 0.86
CA GLU A 391 26.87 10.66 0.48
C GLU A 391 27.18 11.84 1.43
N ARG A 392 28.00 11.68 2.49
CA ARG A 392 28.35 12.81 3.40
C ARG A 392 29.86 12.91 3.67
N PRO A 393 30.41 14.12 3.93
CA PRO A 393 31.81 14.31 4.31
C PRO A 393 32.15 13.58 5.62
N LEU A 394 33.40 13.11 5.74
CA LEU A 394 33.85 12.21 6.81
C LEU A 394 33.72 12.85 8.20
N GLU A 395 33.83 14.18 8.29
CA GLU A 395 33.75 14.94 9.54
C GLU A 395 32.34 14.98 10.17
N GLU A 396 31.28 14.64 9.43
CA GLU A 396 29.88 14.66 9.89
C GLU A 396 29.32 13.25 10.20
N GLN A 397 30.11 12.19 9.99
CA GLN A 397 29.68 10.80 10.10
C GLN A 397 29.79 10.28 11.54
N VAL A 398 28.96 10.78 12.46
CA VAL A 398 28.86 10.23 13.82
C VAL A 398 27.89 9.04 13.82
N PHE A 399 28.41 7.84 14.09
CA PHE A 399 27.56 6.67 14.35
C PHE A 399 27.05 6.73 15.80
N ALA A 400 25.79 7.14 15.98
CA ALA A 400 25.14 7.11 17.28
C ALA A 400 24.38 5.78 17.47
N TRP A 401 24.76 5.02 18.49
CA TRP A 401 24.01 3.85 18.93
C TRP A 401 23.31 4.16 20.25
N THR A 402 21.99 4.29 20.20
CA THR A 402 21.16 4.60 21.37
C THR A 402 20.60 3.32 22.00
N ARG A 403 20.69 3.20 23.33
CA ARG A 403 20.12 2.10 24.12
C ARG A 403 18.97 2.62 24.98
N GLU A 404 17.86 1.89 24.99
CA GLU A 404 16.75 2.18 25.91
C GLU A 404 17.18 2.03 27.38
N ALA A 405 16.83 2.99 28.21
CA ALA A 405 17.14 2.96 29.63
C ALA A 405 16.40 1.81 30.33
N GLY A 406 17.13 0.96 31.08
CA GLY A 406 16.55 -0.13 31.87
C GLY A 406 16.92 -1.56 31.43
N ARG A 407 17.70 -1.72 30.35
CA ARG A 407 18.22 -3.04 29.94
C ARG A 407 19.34 -3.49 30.87
N ALA A 408 19.11 -4.56 31.64
CA ALA A 408 20.07 -5.11 32.62
C ALA A 408 21.11 -6.09 32.03
N ALA A 409 21.19 -6.22 30.70
CA ALA A 409 22.09 -7.16 30.03
C ALA A 409 23.31 -6.44 29.45
N ASP A 410 24.47 -7.08 29.56
CA ASP A 410 25.70 -6.61 28.93
C ASP A 410 25.63 -6.84 27.41
N GLU A 411 25.89 -5.79 26.64
CA GLU A 411 25.89 -5.84 25.17
C GLU A 411 27.33 -5.77 24.65
N TYR A 412 27.75 -6.80 23.92
CA TYR A 412 29.07 -6.85 23.30
C TYR A 412 29.00 -6.29 21.89
N PHE A 413 29.89 -5.36 21.56
CA PHE A 413 29.92 -4.71 20.27
C PHE A 413 31.34 -4.60 19.71
N ARG A 414 31.43 -4.54 18.39
CA ARG A 414 32.69 -4.38 17.67
C ARG A 414 32.42 -3.65 16.37
N PHE A 415 33.23 -2.64 16.07
CA PHE A 415 33.12 -1.92 14.81
C PHE A 415 33.97 -2.59 13.75
N GLY A 416 33.35 -2.95 12.62
CA GLY A 416 34.05 -3.47 11.45
C GLY A 416 34.12 -2.38 10.40
N PHE A 417 35.32 -1.96 10.00
CA PHE A 417 35.49 -1.01 8.92
C PHE A 417 35.39 -1.73 7.59
N LEU A 418 34.60 -1.20 6.66
CA LEU A 418 34.44 -1.76 5.32
C LEU A 418 35.03 -0.78 4.32
N ALA A 419 36.04 -1.22 3.57
CA ALA A 419 36.52 -0.44 2.44
C ALA A 419 35.48 -0.41 1.32
N GLN A 420 35.58 0.60 0.45
CA GLN A 420 34.85 0.66 -0.80
C GLN A 420 35.00 -0.67 -1.55
N GLY A 421 33.87 -1.30 -1.90
CA GLY A 421 33.87 -2.68 -2.41
C GLY A 421 33.85 -3.76 -1.32
N GLY A 422 33.23 -3.51 -0.17
CA GLY A 422 32.81 -4.51 0.82
C GLY A 422 33.91 -5.39 1.42
N ARG A 423 35.18 -4.99 1.28
CA ARG A 423 36.30 -5.66 1.94
C ARG A 423 36.29 -5.22 3.40
N ALA A 424 36.03 -6.16 4.32
CA ALA A 424 36.33 -5.95 5.73
C ALA A 424 37.81 -5.57 5.84
N LEU A 425 38.05 -4.36 6.35
CA LEU A 425 39.37 -3.88 6.70
C LEU A 425 39.71 -4.50 8.05
N ASP A 426 39.91 -3.67 9.06
CA ASP A 426 40.13 -4.10 10.42
C ASP A 426 38.82 -4.04 11.21
N TYR A 427 38.79 -4.84 12.27
CA TYR A 427 37.75 -4.73 13.28
C TYR A 427 38.36 -4.03 14.49
N GLY A 428 37.79 -2.91 14.90
CA GLY A 428 38.17 -2.22 16.14
C GLY A 428 38.06 -3.15 17.34
N GLU A 429 38.64 -2.81 18.48
CA GLU A 429 38.57 -3.68 19.66
C GLU A 429 37.11 -3.94 20.09
N ALA A 430 36.87 -5.09 20.72
CA ALA A 430 35.55 -5.42 21.25
C ALA A 430 35.26 -4.54 22.47
N GLY A 431 34.16 -3.80 22.42
CA GLY A 431 33.62 -3.06 23.55
C GLY A 431 32.47 -3.82 24.21
N THR A 432 32.28 -3.58 25.49
CA THR A 432 31.13 -4.07 26.25
C THR A 432 30.37 -2.87 26.79
N TRP A 433 29.08 -2.77 26.49
CA TRP A 433 28.16 -1.84 27.13
C TRP A 433 27.49 -2.57 28.29
N PHE A 434 27.92 -2.27 29.50
CA PHE A 434 27.44 -2.93 30.71
C PHE A 434 26.00 -2.54 31.03
N GLY A 435 25.26 -3.45 31.68
CA GLY A 435 23.88 -3.20 32.11
C GLY A 435 23.72 -1.96 33.00
N ASN A 436 24.78 -1.56 33.72
CA ASN A 436 24.82 -0.35 34.56
C ASN A 436 24.93 0.98 33.78
N GLY A 437 25.01 0.95 32.45
CA GLY A 437 25.13 2.16 31.61
C GLY A 437 26.55 2.56 31.25
N THR A 438 27.56 1.98 31.91
CA THR A 438 28.97 2.20 31.58
C THR A 438 29.39 1.35 30.38
N TRP A 439 30.46 1.72 29.68
CA TRP A 439 30.98 0.94 28.57
C TRP A 439 32.52 0.88 28.61
N SER A 440 33.09 -0.22 28.14
CA SER A 440 34.55 -0.39 28.05
C SER A 440 35.09 0.19 26.74
N GLN A 441 36.05 1.11 26.84
CA GLN A 441 36.76 1.67 25.68
C GLN A 441 37.87 0.73 25.22
N GLY A 442 37.88 0.36 23.95
CA GLY A 442 39.10 -0.06 23.26
C GLY A 442 39.92 1.15 22.81
N ALA A 443 41.21 0.97 22.53
CA ALA A 443 42.04 2.07 22.03
C ALA A 443 41.52 2.55 20.66
N GLY A 444 40.97 3.76 20.59
CA GLY A 444 40.50 4.38 19.33
C GLY A 444 39.05 4.87 19.31
N PHE A 445 38.37 4.94 20.46
CA PHE A 445 37.05 5.57 20.55
C PHE A 445 37.14 6.94 21.23
N TYR A 446 36.72 7.99 20.54
CA TYR A 446 36.56 9.35 21.07
C TYR A 446 35.14 9.84 20.83
#